data_AF-A0A0V0PWK3-F1
#
_entry.id   AF-A0A0V0PWK3-F1
#
_cell.length_a   1.000
_cell.length_b   1.000
_cell.length_c   1.000
_cell.angle_alpha   90.00
_cell.angle_beta   90.00
_cell.angle_gamma   90.00
#
_symmetry.space_group_name_H-M   'P 1'
#
loop_
_entity.id
_entity.type
_entity.pdbx_description
1 polymer ?
#
loop_
_entity_poly.entity_id
_entity_poly.type
_entity_poly.pdbx_seq_one_letter_code
_entity_poly.pdbx_strand_id
1 'polypeptide(L)' 'MAIRSCQTEEIIMANFKVIRADGAQATITADRFESDGAGTRFYNEDGGVVASFTYGQLTDVYPADVVFEVPVPPAQPED' A
#
# COMPACT_ATOMS: atom_id res chain seq x y z
N MET A 1 -29.24 -18.63 22.15
CA MET A 1 -27.97 -18.39 22.86
C MET A 1 -26.88 -19.09 22.07
N ALA A 2 -25.80 -18.37 21.78
CA ALA A 2 -24.62 -18.78 21.01
C ALA A 2 -24.89 -19.06 19.51
N ILE A 3 -24.08 -18.63 18.54
CA ILE A 3 -22.70 -18.13 18.58
C ILE A 3 -22.63 -17.09 17.45
N ARG A 4 -22.30 -15.84 17.79
CA ARG A 4 -21.87 -14.87 16.78
C ARG A 4 -20.68 -15.52 16.09
N SER A 5 -20.79 -15.79 14.79
CA SER A 5 -19.60 -15.92 13.96
C SER A 5 -18.91 -14.56 13.98
N CYS A 6 -18.16 -14.29 15.05
CA CYS A 6 -16.93 -13.52 14.89
C CYS A 6 -16.15 -14.38 13.91
N GLN A 7 -16.25 -14.03 12.62
CA GLN A 7 -15.14 -14.27 11.72
C GLN A 7 -13.91 -13.91 12.54
N THR A 8 -13.07 -14.91 12.79
CA THR A 8 -11.68 -14.66 13.09
C THR A 8 -11.26 -13.64 12.05
N GLU A 9 -11.04 -12.40 12.48
CA GLU A 9 -10.28 -11.41 11.75
C GLU A 9 -8.91 -12.06 11.59
N GLU A 10 -8.78 -12.94 10.60
CA GLU A 10 -7.49 -13.20 10.00
C GLU A 10 -7.01 -11.81 9.61
N ILE A 11 -6.01 -11.34 10.34
CA ILE A 11 -5.17 -10.21 9.97
C ILE A 11 -4.52 -10.64 8.65
N ILE A 12 -5.28 -10.55 7.56
CA ILE A 12 -4.79 -10.86 6.22
C ILE A 12 -3.98 -9.64 5.84
N MET A 13 -2.70 -9.68 6.22
CA MET A 13 -1.70 -8.77 5.69
C MET A 13 -1.76 -8.84 4.16
N ALA A 14 -2.32 -7.80 3.56
CA ALA A 14 -2.51 -7.71 2.13
C ALA A 14 -1.34 -6.93 1.53
N ASN A 15 -0.84 -7.43 0.42
CA ASN A 15 0.19 -6.76 -0.36
C ASN A 15 -0.50 -5.82 -1.36
N PHE A 16 -0.39 -4.53 -1.10
CA PHE A 16 -0.91 -3.46 -1.95
C PHE A 16 0.18 -2.97 -2.90
N LYS A 17 -0.11 -3.01 -4.19
CA LYS A 17 0.78 -2.45 -5.20
C LYS A 17 0.50 -0.96 -5.33
N VAL A 18 1.53 -0.15 -5.10
CA VAL A 18 1.45 1.30 -5.13
C VAL A 18 2.27 1.81 -6.29
N ILE A 19 1.75 2.80 -7.01
CA ILE A 19 2.41 3.40 -8.17
C ILE A 19 2.59 4.88 -7.85
N ARG A 20 3.84 5.34 -7.86
CA ARG A 20 4.14 6.76 -7.71
C ARG A 20 3.92 7.50 -9.02
N ALA A 21 3.86 8.83 -8.95
CA ALA A 21 3.68 9.67 -10.13
C ALA A 21 4.81 9.54 -11.17
N ASP A 22 6.02 9.14 -10.76
CA ASP A 22 7.13 8.84 -11.67
C ASP A 22 7.02 7.47 -12.37
N GLY A 23 5.98 6.70 -12.07
CA GLY A 23 5.76 5.36 -12.62
C GLY A 23 6.44 4.24 -11.85
N ALA A 24 7.29 4.55 -10.86
CA ALA A 24 7.87 3.54 -10.00
C ALA A 24 6.81 2.85 -9.13
N GLN A 25 6.96 1.55 -8.99
CA GLN A 25 6.01 0.71 -8.30
C GLN A 25 6.66 0.13 -7.05
N ALA A 26 5.89 0.03 -5.98
CA ALA A 26 6.31 -0.70 -4.79
C ALA A 26 5.19 -1.59 -4.27
N THR A 27 5.58 -2.59 -3.48
CA THR A 27 4.64 -3.46 -2.77
C THR A 27 4.66 -3.08 -1.31
N ILE A 28 3.49 -2.74 -0.76
CA ILE A 28 3.33 -2.39 0.65
C ILE A 28 2.47 -3.45 1.30
N THR A 29 2.94 -4.01 2.40
CA THR A 29 2.15 -4.92 3.22
C THR A 29 1.41 -4.11 4.27
N ALA A 30 0.09 -4.20 4.31
CA ALA A 30 -0.74 -3.54 5.31
C ALA A 30 -1.82 -4.50 5.82
N ASP A 31 -2.19 -4.33 7.09
CA ASP A 31 -3.29 -5.07 7.71
C ASP A 31 -4.64 -4.44 7.35
N ARG A 32 -4.72 -3.11 7.47
CA ARG A 32 -5.95 -2.37 7.18
C ARG A 32 -5.67 -1.10 6.39
N PHE A 33 -6.68 -0.61 5.68
CA PHE A 33 -6.65 0.69 5.04
C PHE A 33 -7.92 1.49 5.37
N GLU A 34 -7.77 2.80 5.50
CA GLU A 34 -8.88 3.74 5.66
C GLU A 34 -8.86 4.74 4.51
N SER A 35 -10.02 5.10 3.98
CA SER A 35 -10.16 6.09 2.91
C SER A 35 -11.23 7.11 3.27
N ASP A 36 -10.80 8.35 3.53
CA ASP A 36 -11.67 9.43 4.04
C ASP A 36 -12.11 10.40 2.91
N GLY A 37 -12.05 9.94 1.66
CA GLY A 37 -12.36 10.74 0.46
C GLY A 37 -11.29 11.78 0.08
N ALA A 38 -10.56 12.33 1.06
CA ALA A 38 -9.39 13.19 0.82
C ALA A 38 -8.11 12.39 0.53
N GLY A 39 -8.06 11.14 0.98
CA GLY A 39 -6.87 10.29 0.89
C GLY A 39 -7.11 8.89 1.44
N THR A 40 -6.11 8.04 1.28
CA THR A 40 -6.12 6.64 1.76
C THR A 40 -4.91 6.41 2.66
N ARG A 41 -5.10 5.86 3.84
CA ARG A 41 -4.02 5.51 4.78
C ARG A 41 -4.00 4.01 4.98
N PHE A 42 -2.81 3.43 4.94
CA PHE A 42 -2.55 2.03 5.18
C PHE A 42 -1.90 1.89 6.55
N TYR A 43 -2.34 0.92 7.34
CA TYR A 43 -1.83 0.67 8.68
C TYR A 43 -1.30 -0.75 8.79
N ASN A 44 -0.23 -0.93 9.57
CA ASN A 44 0.25 -2.24 9.99
C ASN A 44 -0.60 -2.79 11.15
N GLU A 45 -0.27 -4.01 11.58
CA GLU A 45 -0.89 -4.70 12.73
C GLU A 45 -0.77 -3.89 14.03
N ASP A 46 0.34 -3.14 14.22
CA ASP A 46 0.53 -2.27 15.38
C ASP A 46 -0.31 -0.97 15.33
N GLY A 47 -1.06 -0.74 14.25
CA GLY A 47 -1.83 0.50 14.02
C GLY A 47 -0.99 1.71 13.59
N GLY A 48 0.30 1.51 13.31
CA GLY A 48 1.18 2.49 12.68
C GLY A 48 0.87 2.67 11.19
N VAL A 49 0.96 3.90 10.71
CA VAL A 49 0.72 4.22 9.30
C VAL A 49 1.92 3.74 8.48
N VAL A 50 1.70 2.82 7.55
CA VAL A 50 2.74 2.34 6.61
C VAL A 50 2.75 3.09 5.30
N ALA A 51 1.62 3.66 4.89
CA ALA A 51 1.56 4.50 3.70
C ALA A 51 0.38 5.47 3.77
N SER A 52 0.58 6.69 3.27
CA SER A 52 -0.47 7.68 3.11
C SER A 52 -0.57 8.11 1.66
N PHE A 53 -1.79 8.18 1.16
CA PHE A 53 -2.15 8.64 -0.16
C PHE A 53 -3.05 9.86 -0.03
N THR A 54 -2.84 10.84 -0.89
CA THR A 54 -3.69 12.03 -1.00
C THR A 54 -3.93 12.27 -2.48
N TYR A 55 -5.19 12.42 -2.90
CA TYR A 55 -5.57 12.54 -4.31
C TYR A 55 -5.02 11.41 -5.23
N GLY A 56 -4.90 10.20 -4.69
CA GLY A 56 -4.34 9.06 -5.44
C GLY A 56 -2.81 9.07 -5.58
N GLN A 57 -2.12 10.04 -4.98
CA GLN A 57 -0.66 10.10 -4.94
C GLN A 57 -0.14 9.67 -3.57
N LEU A 58 0.90 8.84 -3.54
CA LEU A 58 1.61 8.50 -2.32
C LEU A 58 2.30 9.76 -1.76
N THR A 59 1.98 10.14 -0.52
CA THR A 59 2.57 11.30 0.16
C THR A 59 3.62 10.92 1.18
N ASP A 60 3.46 9.77 1.84
CA ASP A 60 4.36 9.30 2.89
C ASP A 60 4.37 7.76 2.95
N VAL A 61 5.51 7.16 3.29
CA VAL A 61 5.66 5.70 3.38
C VAL A 61 6.61 5.32 4.52
N TYR A 62 6.18 4.35 5.34
CA TYR A 62 6.91 3.85 6.49
C TYR A 62 6.79 2.31 6.59
N PRO A 63 7.87 1.57 6.86
CA PRO A 63 9.25 2.05 6.93
C PRO A 63 9.71 2.60 5.57
N ALA A 64 10.66 3.54 5.58
CA ALA A 64 11.21 4.15 4.36
C ALA A 64 11.94 3.15 3.43
N ASP A 65 12.11 1.90 3.88
CA ASP A 65 12.68 0.76 3.16
C ASP A 65 11.76 0.20 2.07
N VAL A 66 10.60 0.80 1.81
CA VAL A 66 9.77 0.44 0.65
C VAL A 66 10.55 0.74 -0.62
N VAL A 67 11.09 -0.31 -1.24
CA VAL A 67 11.84 -0.24 -2.49
C VAL A 67 10.88 0.02 -3.64
N PHE A 68 11.02 1.17 -4.28
CA PHE A 68 10.32 1.50 -5.51
C PHE A 68 11.17 1.07 -6.70
N GLU A 69 10.70 0.07 -7.43
CA GLU A 69 11.31 -0.31 -8.70
C GLU A 69 10.80 0.66 -9.77
N VAL A 70 11.73 1.44 -10.33
CA VAL A 70 11.45 2.22 -11.54
C VAL A 70 11.35 1.21 -12.68
N PRO A 71 10.21 1.13 -13.39
CA PRO A 71 10.14 0.28 -14.58
C PRO A 71 11.18 0.80 -15.58
N VAL A 72 12.23 0.01 -15.82
CA VAL A 72 13.21 0.33 -16.85
C VAL A 72 12.44 0.30 -18.17
N PRO A 73 12.33 1.43 -18.91
CA PRO A 73 11.71 1.39 -20.22
C PRO A 73 12.46 0.34 -21.04
N PRO A 74 11.76 -0.51 -21.82
CA PRO A 74 12.44 -1.49 -22.67
C PRO A 74 13.50 -0.73 -23.47
N ALA A 75 14.74 -1.22 -23.46
CA ALA A 75 15.80 -0.63 -24.26
C ALA A 75 15.27 -0.51 -25.69
N GLN A 76 15.03 0.72 -26.14
CA GLN A 76 14.63 0.92 -27.52
C GLN A 76 15.77 0.36 -28.36
N PRO A 77 15.52 -0.58 -29.29
CA PRO A 77 16.55 -0.98 -30.23
C PRO A 77 16.99 0.29 -30.96
N GLU A 78 18.26 0.64 -30.82
CA GLU A 78 18.93 1.67 -31.57
C GLU A 78 18.95 1.17 -33.03
N ASP A 79 18.23 1.85 -33.93
CA ASP A 79 18.27 1.59 -35.38
C ASP A 79 19.38 2.41 -36.03
#